data_AF-A0A7K4NV04-F1
#
_entry.id   AF-A0A7K4NV04-F1
#
_cell.length_a   1.000
_cell.length_b   1.000
_cell.length_c   1.000
_cell.angle_alpha   90.00
_cell.angle_beta   90.00
_cell.angle_gamma   90.00
#
_symmetry.space_group_name_H-M   'P 1'
#
loop_
_entity.id
_entity.type
_entity.pdbx_description
1 polymer ?
#
loop_
_entity_poly.entity_id
_entity_poly.type
_entity_poly.pdbx_seq_one_letter_code
_entity_poly.pdbx_strand_id
1 'polypeptide(L)'
;MNTWIKKSIELANAPGYMDSIIEVYPANPGERRPIDVEVKEELEKLYDERKDVDLLFGLMQLPKFPIEHPYVGFFKMEKKANRKSLLENNPKTVKQIIDMLRSQTNGPITGFDAMIMGSEVPIELNRQEGPMFTRYVRQLAQKNNYSILSEDEFKKSTAGIIILDASDDANAEFAKNNLDYQINKGLDLVAKVDKKYVIGEAKWIGQSGGNQDKSVVDANLLLDNYTSSKAIPINILDGYVWLETKKDTKAPKVIRAKEEVILSALLIGDFLESLR
;
A
#
# COMPACT_ATOMS: atom_id res chain seq x y z
N MET A 1 -22.81 1.64 -18.07
CA MET A 1 -21.88 2.38 -17.19
C MET A 1 -22.54 2.59 -15.86
N ASN A 2 -21.99 1.93 -14.86
CA ASN A 2 -22.40 2.05 -13.46
C ASN A 2 -22.44 3.52 -12.99
N THR A 3 -23.45 3.87 -12.17
CA THR A 3 -23.64 5.24 -11.67
C THR A 3 -22.46 5.76 -10.85
N TRP A 4 -21.77 4.90 -10.09
CA TRP A 4 -20.63 5.29 -9.24
C TRP A 4 -19.38 5.60 -10.06
N ILE A 5 -19.17 4.84 -11.14
CA ILE A 5 -18.14 5.14 -12.14
C ILE A 5 -18.40 6.51 -12.75
N LYS A 6 -19.65 6.77 -13.17
CA LYS A 6 -20.05 8.05 -13.75
C LYS A 6 -19.80 9.21 -12.78
N LYS A 7 -20.25 9.09 -11.52
CA LYS A 7 -20.02 10.10 -10.48
C LYS A 7 -18.52 10.33 -10.23
N SER A 8 -17.70 9.27 -10.26
CA SER A 8 -16.24 9.40 -10.06
C SER A 8 -15.56 10.14 -11.20
N ILE A 9 -16.01 9.92 -12.44
CA ILE A 9 -15.56 10.68 -13.61
C ILE A 9 -15.98 12.15 -13.47
N GLU A 10 -17.26 12.41 -13.16
CA GLU A 10 -17.76 13.78 -12.97
C GLU A 10 -16.97 14.52 -11.89
N LEU A 11 -16.74 13.86 -10.75
CA LEU A 11 -15.95 14.39 -9.64
C LEU A 11 -14.51 14.71 -10.05
N ALA A 12 -13.82 13.79 -10.72
CA ALA A 12 -12.40 13.95 -11.07
C ALA A 12 -12.12 15.02 -12.14
N ASN A 13 -13.14 15.39 -12.91
CA ASN A 13 -13.03 16.43 -13.93
C ASN A 13 -13.66 17.76 -13.47
N ALA A 14 -14.10 17.87 -12.21
CA ALA A 14 -14.54 19.09 -11.58
C ALA A 14 -13.38 19.84 -10.88
N PRO A 15 -13.46 21.18 -10.70
CA PRO A 15 -12.48 21.94 -9.93
C PRO A 15 -12.34 21.40 -8.49
N GLY A 16 -11.11 21.31 -7.99
CA GLY A 16 -10.82 20.93 -6.61
C GLY A 16 -10.71 19.42 -6.33
N TYR A 17 -10.87 18.54 -7.32
CA TYR A 17 -10.72 17.10 -7.11
C TYR A 17 -9.37 16.71 -6.48
N MET A 18 -8.27 17.20 -7.04
CA MET A 18 -6.93 16.89 -6.51
C MET A 18 -6.73 17.47 -5.11
N ASP A 19 -7.35 18.60 -4.80
CA ASP A 19 -7.28 19.21 -3.47
C ASP A 19 -8.02 18.32 -2.44
N SER A 20 -9.20 17.79 -2.81
CA SER A 20 -9.93 16.83 -1.99
C SER A 20 -9.18 15.50 -1.82
N ILE A 21 -8.49 15.04 -2.87
CA ILE A 21 -7.69 13.82 -2.83
C ILE A 21 -6.53 13.91 -1.82
N ILE A 22 -6.01 15.10 -1.53
CA ILE A 22 -4.97 15.28 -0.49
C ILE A 22 -5.49 14.84 0.89
N GLU A 23 -6.80 14.91 1.14
CA GLU A 23 -7.38 14.40 2.39
C GLU A 23 -7.30 12.86 2.49
N VAL A 24 -7.35 12.17 1.34
CA VAL A 24 -7.25 10.71 1.25
C VAL A 24 -5.79 10.27 1.28
N TYR A 25 -4.94 10.88 0.45
CA TYR A 25 -3.54 10.50 0.24
C TYR A 25 -2.60 11.70 0.44
N PRO A 26 -2.43 12.24 1.66
CA PRO A 26 -1.57 13.39 1.86
C PRO A 26 -0.11 13.01 1.67
N ALA A 27 0.50 13.56 0.62
CA ALA A 27 1.91 13.40 0.35
C ALA A 27 2.75 14.21 1.33
N ASN A 28 2.94 13.69 2.54
CA ASN A 28 3.88 14.27 3.49
C ASN A 28 5.28 13.73 3.22
N PRO A 29 6.32 14.59 3.19
CA PRO A 29 7.70 14.11 3.25
C PRO A 29 7.83 13.37 4.58
N GLY A 30 7.81 12.03 4.52
CA GLY A 30 7.82 11.21 5.73
C GLY A 30 9.04 11.52 6.59
N GLU A 31 8.96 11.18 7.87
CA GLU A 31 10.13 11.27 8.74
C GLU A 31 11.21 10.29 8.29
N ARG A 32 12.47 10.65 8.53
CA ARG A 32 13.57 9.70 8.37
C ARG A 32 13.31 8.48 9.27
N ARG A 33 13.74 7.31 8.83
CA ARG A 33 13.72 6.09 9.63
C ARG A 33 14.99 6.07 10.48
N PRO A 34 14.95 6.49 11.76
CA PRO A 34 16.17 6.51 12.57
C PRO A 34 16.69 5.08 12.71
N ILE A 35 17.99 4.93 12.54
CA ILE A 35 18.69 3.71 12.95
C ILE A 35 19.26 3.97 14.33
N ASP A 36 19.07 3.00 15.21
CA ASP A 36 19.61 2.95 16.56
C ASP A 36 21.12 3.24 16.58
N VAL A 37 21.59 3.99 17.56
CA VAL A 37 22.96 4.53 17.57
C VAL A 37 23.97 3.38 17.67
N GLU A 38 23.68 2.42 18.53
CA GLU A 38 24.51 1.23 18.76
C GLU A 38 24.62 0.38 17.48
N VAL A 39 23.53 0.27 16.71
CA VAL A 39 23.55 -0.40 15.40
C VAL A 39 24.41 0.37 14.39
N LYS A 40 24.37 1.71 14.38
CA LYS A 40 25.24 2.52 13.49
C LYS A 40 26.71 2.33 13.84
N GLU A 41 27.05 2.40 15.12
CA GLU A 41 28.43 2.21 15.60
C GLU A 41 28.97 0.82 15.24
N GLU A 42 28.15 -0.23 15.36
CA GLU A 42 28.52 -1.58 14.94
C GLU A 42 28.79 -1.64 13.42
N LEU A 43 27.89 -1.06 12.61
CA LEU A 43 28.05 -1.02 11.15
C LEU A 43 29.27 -0.21 10.72
N GLU A 44 29.56 0.90 11.40
CA GLU A 44 30.72 1.75 11.14
C GLU A 44 32.02 0.98 11.39
N LYS A 45 32.10 0.30 12.52
CA LYS A 45 33.23 -0.58 12.84
C LYS A 45 33.45 -1.64 11.75
N LEU A 46 32.39 -2.33 11.32
CA LEU A 46 32.48 -3.32 10.24
C LEU A 46 32.93 -2.69 8.91
N TYR A 47 32.46 -1.47 8.63
CA TYR A 47 32.84 -0.70 7.45
C TYR A 47 34.32 -0.36 7.42
N ASP A 48 34.86 0.13 8.54
CA ASP A 48 36.26 0.54 8.69
C ASP A 48 37.21 -0.66 8.69
N GLU A 49 36.83 -1.74 9.37
CA GLU A 49 37.60 -2.99 9.44
C GLU A 49 37.53 -3.82 8.14
N ARG A 50 36.83 -3.34 7.10
CA ARG A 50 36.63 -4.05 5.81
C ARG A 50 36.00 -5.44 5.97
N LYS A 51 35.13 -5.60 6.98
CA LYS A 51 34.37 -6.84 7.22
C LYS A 51 33.14 -6.89 6.30
N ASP A 52 33.41 -7.00 5.00
CA ASP A 52 32.43 -6.78 3.94
C ASP A 52 31.21 -7.72 3.99
N VAL A 53 31.42 -9.01 4.29
CA VAL A 53 30.32 -9.98 4.45
C VAL A 53 29.43 -9.62 5.64
N ASP A 54 30.04 -9.30 6.78
CA ASP A 54 29.33 -8.96 8.01
C ASP A 54 28.60 -7.62 7.87
N LEU A 55 29.25 -6.61 7.27
CA LEU A 55 28.65 -5.33 6.95
C LEU A 55 27.40 -5.52 6.08
N LEU A 56 27.52 -6.26 4.98
CA LEU A 56 26.41 -6.51 4.07
C LEU A 56 25.27 -7.27 4.75
N PHE A 57 25.61 -8.25 5.60
CA PHE A 57 24.63 -8.99 6.40
C PHE A 57 23.88 -8.08 7.39
N GLY A 58 24.59 -7.18 8.08
CA GLY A 58 24.03 -6.19 9.00
C GLY A 58 23.13 -5.18 8.31
N LEU A 59 23.58 -4.58 7.21
CA LEU A 59 22.79 -3.66 6.39
C LEU A 59 21.49 -4.30 5.88
N MET A 60 21.50 -5.60 5.58
CA MET A 60 20.30 -6.33 5.18
C MET A 60 19.27 -6.53 6.30
N GLN A 61 19.64 -6.32 7.57
CA GLN A 61 18.71 -6.34 8.70
C GLN A 61 18.01 -4.99 8.91
N LEU A 62 18.52 -3.91 8.32
CA LEU A 62 17.92 -2.59 8.44
C LEU A 62 16.54 -2.55 7.77
N PRO A 63 15.60 -1.70 8.25
CA PRO A 63 14.29 -1.53 7.63
C PRO A 63 14.33 -1.15 6.15
N LYS A 64 15.37 -0.43 5.73
CA LYS A 64 15.70 -0.16 4.32
C LYS A 64 17.17 -0.43 4.08
N PHE A 65 17.44 -1.12 2.98
CA PHE A 65 18.80 -1.30 2.49
C PHE A 65 19.28 0.02 1.86
N PRO A 66 20.57 0.39 1.97
CA PRO A 66 21.05 1.70 1.52
C PRO A 66 20.79 2.05 0.05
N ILE A 67 20.75 1.04 -0.81
CA ILE A 67 20.64 1.19 -2.27
C ILE A 67 19.60 0.23 -2.85
N GLU A 68 19.00 0.61 -3.98
CA GLU A 68 18.25 -0.34 -4.80
C GLU A 68 19.23 -1.20 -5.59
N HIS A 69 19.22 -2.52 -5.35
CA HIS A 69 20.11 -3.45 -6.05
C HIS A 69 19.41 -4.79 -6.30
N PRO A 70 19.36 -5.27 -7.56
CA PRO A 70 18.54 -6.42 -7.95
C PRO A 70 18.90 -7.71 -7.18
N TYR A 71 20.18 -7.91 -6.85
CA TYR A 71 20.63 -9.13 -6.15
C TYR A 71 20.39 -9.09 -4.63
N VAL A 72 20.19 -7.91 -4.03
CA VAL A 72 19.92 -7.82 -2.59
C VAL A 72 18.56 -8.46 -2.27
N GLY A 73 17.58 -8.31 -3.16
CA GLY A 73 16.29 -9.00 -3.04
C GLY A 73 16.45 -10.51 -2.97
N PHE A 74 17.29 -11.09 -3.84
CA PHE A 74 17.58 -12.53 -3.84
C PHE A 74 18.17 -13.00 -2.50
N PHE A 75 19.20 -12.33 -1.98
CA PHE A 75 19.79 -12.69 -0.67
C PHE A 75 18.79 -12.55 0.49
N LYS A 76 17.87 -11.59 0.41
CA LYS A 76 16.82 -11.39 1.43
C LYS A 76 15.74 -12.48 1.42
N MET A 77 15.50 -13.16 0.29
CA MET A 77 14.54 -14.28 0.21
C MET A 77 15.05 -15.54 0.91
N GLU A 78 16.36 -15.72 1.04
CA GLU A 78 16.94 -16.83 1.81
C GLU A 78 16.67 -16.65 3.32
N LYS A 79 16.51 -17.78 4.02
CA LYS A 79 16.35 -17.82 5.47
C LYS A 79 17.54 -17.12 6.13
N LYS A 80 17.24 -16.28 7.14
CA LYS A 80 18.26 -15.49 7.85
C LYS A 80 19.45 -16.33 8.35
N ALA A 81 19.18 -17.54 8.83
CA ALA A 81 20.20 -18.48 9.31
C ALA A 81 21.21 -18.91 8.23
N ASN A 82 20.80 -18.98 6.97
CA ASN A 82 21.64 -19.43 5.85
C ASN A 82 22.28 -18.27 5.08
N ARG A 83 21.77 -17.05 5.25
CA ARG A 83 22.15 -15.89 4.44
C ARG A 83 23.63 -15.55 4.52
N LYS A 84 24.26 -15.69 5.69
CA LYS A 84 25.70 -15.40 5.84
C LYS A 84 26.56 -16.33 4.97
N SER A 85 26.32 -17.64 5.05
CA SER A 85 26.99 -18.63 4.19
C SER A 85 26.72 -18.38 2.70
N LEU A 86 25.49 -17.98 2.35
CA LEU A 86 25.16 -17.61 0.97
C LEU A 86 26.00 -16.41 0.48
N LEU A 87 26.25 -15.39 1.31
CA LEU A 87 27.12 -14.28 0.96
C LEU A 87 28.57 -14.72 0.78
N GLU A 88 29.09 -15.52 1.72
CA GLU A 88 30.47 -16.04 1.69
C GLU A 88 30.74 -16.86 0.42
N ASN A 89 29.75 -17.63 -0.03
CA ASN A 89 29.84 -18.44 -1.25
C ASN A 89 29.72 -17.62 -2.55
N ASN A 90 29.43 -16.32 -2.49
CA ASN A 90 29.24 -15.44 -3.65
C ASN A 90 30.13 -14.18 -3.61
N PRO A 91 31.46 -14.32 -3.47
CA PRO A 91 32.37 -13.21 -3.16
C PRO A 91 32.42 -12.13 -4.26
N LYS A 92 32.26 -12.51 -5.53
CA LYS A 92 32.24 -11.55 -6.66
C LYS A 92 31.05 -10.59 -6.55
N THR A 93 29.88 -11.14 -6.23
CA THR A 93 28.64 -10.38 -6.06
C THR A 93 28.70 -9.49 -4.82
N VAL A 94 29.21 -10.03 -3.70
CA VAL A 94 29.41 -9.26 -2.47
C VAL A 94 30.33 -8.08 -2.74
N LYS A 95 31.49 -8.31 -3.39
CA LYS A 95 32.43 -7.24 -3.74
C LYS A 95 31.76 -6.15 -4.57
N GLN A 96 31.00 -6.52 -5.60
CA GLN A 96 30.29 -5.54 -6.44
C GLN A 96 29.33 -4.66 -5.63
N ILE A 97 28.52 -5.28 -4.75
CA ILE A 97 27.57 -4.54 -3.90
C ILE A 97 28.31 -3.63 -2.92
N ILE A 98 29.38 -4.12 -2.30
CA ILE A 98 30.19 -3.35 -1.36
C ILE A 98 30.88 -2.17 -2.04
N ASP A 99 31.45 -2.37 -3.23
CA ASP A 99 32.08 -1.29 -3.99
C ASP A 99 31.05 -0.18 -4.27
N MET A 100 29.82 -0.54 -4.65
CA MET A 100 28.71 0.42 -4.85
C MET A 100 28.26 1.12 -3.57
N LEU A 101 28.22 0.40 -2.44
CA LEU A 101 27.87 0.96 -1.12
C LEU A 101 28.93 1.95 -0.65
N ARG A 102 30.22 1.62 -0.83
CA ARG A 102 31.34 2.46 -0.42
C ARG A 102 31.51 3.67 -1.33
N SER A 103 31.07 3.59 -2.59
CA SER A 103 31.05 4.72 -3.52
C SER A 103 29.79 5.60 -3.41
N GLN A 104 28.91 5.36 -2.42
CA GLN A 104 27.71 6.17 -2.25
C GLN A 104 28.03 7.63 -1.98
N THR A 105 27.22 8.50 -2.58
CA THR A 105 27.26 9.94 -2.35
C THR A 105 25.83 10.46 -2.21
N ASN A 106 25.63 11.47 -1.37
CA ASN A 106 24.38 12.20 -1.23
C ASN A 106 24.71 13.69 -1.06
N GLY A 107 24.73 14.42 -2.17
CA GLY A 107 25.28 15.77 -2.21
C GLY A 107 26.77 15.76 -1.81
N PRO A 108 27.19 16.55 -0.79
CA PRO A 108 28.57 16.57 -0.33
C PRO A 108 28.96 15.39 0.58
N ILE A 109 28.00 14.58 1.03
CA ILE A 109 28.23 13.47 1.95
C ILE A 109 28.62 12.22 1.16
N THR A 110 29.64 11.49 1.61
CA THR A 110 30.20 10.33 0.89
C THR A 110 30.50 9.17 1.84
N GLY A 111 30.62 7.95 1.32
CA GLY A 111 31.09 6.81 2.10
C GLY A 111 30.06 6.31 3.11
N PHE A 112 30.49 6.02 4.34
CA PHE A 112 29.64 5.41 5.37
C PHE A 112 28.40 6.25 5.69
N ASP A 113 28.55 7.56 5.88
CA ASP A 113 27.42 8.46 6.15
C ASP A 113 26.39 8.45 5.02
N ALA A 114 26.84 8.50 3.76
CA ALA A 114 25.94 8.46 2.60
C ALA A 114 25.17 7.13 2.55
N MET A 115 25.85 6.03 2.87
CA MET A 115 25.25 4.70 2.96
C MET A 115 24.18 4.62 4.07
N ILE A 116 24.48 5.10 5.29
CA ILE A 116 23.50 5.14 6.38
C ILE A 116 22.31 6.03 6.03
N MET A 117 22.54 7.20 5.42
CA MET A 117 21.45 8.06 4.96
C MET A 117 20.54 7.38 3.94
N GLY A 118 21.08 6.53 3.07
CA GLY A 118 20.29 5.71 2.14
C GLY A 118 19.32 4.75 2.86
N SER A 119 19.71 4.25 4.03
CA SER A 119 18.86 3.41 4.88
C SER A 119 17.86 4.20 5.74
N GLU A 120 18.16 5.46 6.06
CA GLU A 120 17.28 6.32 6.85
C GLU A 120 16.25 7.09 6.03
N VAL A 121 16.25 6.96 4.69
CA VAL A 121 15.26 7.66 3.86
C VAL A 121 13.83 7.31 4.28
N PRO A 122 12.88 8.25 4.20
CA PRO A 122 11.48 8.00 4.59
C PRO A 122 10.86 6.80 3.87
N ILE A 123 9.79 6.23 4.44
CA ILE A 123 9.01 5.20 3.76
C ILE A 123 8.50 5.79 2.44
N GLU A 124 8.59 5.03 1.35
CA GLU A 124 8.14 5.49 0.04
C GLU A 124 6.62 5.74 0.06
N LEU A 125 6.18 6.83 -0.55
CA LEU A 125 4.77 7.27 -0.49
C LEU A 125 3.79 6.19 -0.97
N ASN A 126 4.13 5.46 -2.03
CA ASN A 126 3.35 4.33 -2.55
C ASN A 126 3.15 3.20 -1.52
N ARG A 127 4.07 3.03 -0.57
CA ARG A 127 3.94 2.06 0.54
C ARG A 127 3.13 2.59 1.70
N GLN A 128 2.76 3.88 1.69
CA GLN A 128 1.95 4.51 2.72
C GLN A 128 0.48 4.68 2.32
N GLU A 129 0.12 4.40 1.06
CA GLU A 129 -1.23 4.61 0.52
C GLU A 129 -2.32 3.87 1.31
N GLY A 130 -2.09 2.59 1.66
CA GLY A 130 -3.02 1.80 2.49
C GLY A 130 -3.28 2.44 3.86
N PRO A 131 -2.22 2.66 4.68
CA PRO A 131 -2.36 3.37 5.97
C PRO A 131 -3.03 4.76 5.85
N MET A 132 -2.76 5.51 4.78
CA MET A 132 -3.42 6.79 4.52
C MET A 132 -4.92 6.61 4.30
N PHE A 133 -5.31 5.63 3.47
CA PHE A 133 -6.71 5.28 3.21
C PHE A 133 -7.44 4.86 4.49
N THR A 134 -6.84 3.98 5.32
CA THR A 134 -7.43 3.57 6.61
C THR A 134 -7.71 4.79 7.50
N ARG A 135 -6.76 5.74 7.57
CA ARG A 135 -6.96 6.97 8.35
C ARG A 135 -8.09 7.81 7.78
N TYR A 136 -8.16 7.96 6.46
CA TYR A 136 -9.24 8.68 5.80
C TYR A 136 -10.62 8.06 6.11
N VAL A 137 -10.76 6.74 6.05
CA VAL A 137 -12.03 6.06 6.39
C VAL A 137 -12.44 6.33 7.84
N ARG A 138 -11.49 6.35 8.79
CA ARG A 138 -11.77 6.72 10.19
C ARG A 138 -12.26 8.17 10.32
N GLN A 139 -11.65 9.11 9.59
CA GLN A 139 -12.08 10.51 9.58
C GLN A 139 -13.46 10.67 8.94
N LEU A 140 -13.72 9.96 7.83
CA LEU A 140 -15.02 9.91 7.17
C LEU A 140 -16.10 9.41 8.13
N ALA A 141 -15.81 8.35 8.88
CA ALA A 141 -16.73 7.80 9.87
C ALA A 141 -17.04 8.82 10.97
N GLN A 142 -16.03 9.50 11.50
CA GLN A 142 -16.23 10.57 12.50
C GLN A 142 -17.08 11.71 11.94
N LYS A 143 -16.80 12.17 10.72
CA LYS A 143 -17.52 13.27 10.08
C LYS A 143 -19.01 12.96 9.85
N ASN A 144 -19.34 11.71 9.56
CA ASN A 144 -20.70 11.29 9.23
C ASN A 144 -21.40 10.50 10.36
N ASN A 145 -20.82 10.48 11.56
CA ASN A 145 -21.33 9.72 12.72
C ASN A 145 -21.54 8.22 12.44
N TYR A 146 -20.62 7.59 11.69
CA TYR A 146 -20.59 6.14 11.52
C TYR A 146 -19.87 5.49 12.69
N SER A 147 -20.32 4.30 13.09
CA SER A 147 -19.67 3.54 14.16
C SER A 147 -18.40 2.87 13.65
N ILE A 148 -17.35 2.88 14.45
CA ILE A 148 -16.13 2.10 14.23
C ILE A 148 -16.04 1.11 15.38
N LEU A 149 -16.15 -0.18 15.09
CA LEU A 149 -16.34 -1.20 16.13
C LEU A 149 -15.31 -2.32 16.03
N SER A 150 -14.97 -2.90 17.17
CA SER A 150 -14.22 -4.15 17.25
C SER A 150 -14.99 -5.30 16.57
N GLU A 151 -14.31 -6.39 16.21
CA GLU A 151 -14.93 -7.52 15.51
C GLU A 151 -16.17 -8.08 16.24
N ASP A 152 -16.11 -8.24 17.56
CA ASP A 152 -17.21 -8.79 18.35
C ASP A 152 -18.44 -7.90 18.36
N GLU A 153 -18.25 -6.58 18.47
CA GLU A 153 -19.32 -5.60 18.43
C GLU A 153 -19.87 -5.43 17.01
N PHE A 154 -18.98 -5.44 16.02
CA PHE A 154 -19.33 -5.39 14.59
C PHE A 154 -20.24 -6.56 14.20
N LYS A 155 -19.95 -7.78 14.67
CA LYS A 155 -20.80 -8.97 14.43
C LYS A 155 -22.20 -8.82 15.03
N LYS A 156 -22.30 -8.31 16.26
CA LYS A 156 -23.58 -8.16 16.99
C LYS A 156 -24.46 -7.04 16.43
N SER A 157 -23.85 -6.06 15.78
CA SER A 157 -24.56 -4.88 15.28
C SER A 157 -25.39 -5.19 14.04
N THR A 158 -26.60 -4.62 13.98
CA THR A 158 -27.61 -4.92 12.95
C THR A 158 -28.25 -3.69 12.31
N ALA A 159 -27.86 -2.48 12.74
CA ALA A 159 -28.44 -1.22 12.29
C ALA A 159 -27.37 -0.14 12.19
N GLY A 160 -27.53 0.76 11.21
CA GLY A 160 -26.63 1.88 10.94
C GLY A 160 -25.47 1.52 10.00
N ILE A 161 -24.58 2.50 9.78
CA ILE A 161 -23.35 2.32 9.01
C ILE A 161 -22.20 2.11 9.99
N ILE A 162 -21.50 0.99 9.82
CA ILE A 162 -20.50 0.51 10.75
C ILE A 162 -19.27 0.08 9.96
N ILE A 163 -18.09 0.49 10.39
CA ILE A 163 -16.81 0.09 9.85
C ILE A 163 -16.11 -0.81 10.88
N LEU A 164 -15.50 -1.90 10.41
CA LEU A 164 -14.70 -2.78 11.26
C LEU A 164 -13.36 -2.11 11.59
N ASP A 165 -13.01 -2.04 12.87
CA ASP A 165 -11.71 -1.54 13.32
C ASP A 165 -10.67 -2.66 13.33
N ALA A 166 -10.09 -2.91 12.16
CA ALA A 166 -9.11 -3.98 11.97
C ALA A 166 -8.03 -3.57 10.96
N SER A 167 -6.88 -4.26 11.00
CA SER A 167 -5.85 -4.17 9.97
C SER A 167 -6.29 -4.88 8.67
N ASP A 168 -5.60 -4.64 7.56
CA ASP A 168 -5.93 -5.25 6.27
C ASP A 168 -5.93 -6.78 6.31
N ASP A 169 -5.00 -7.38 7.06
CA ASP A 169 -4.92 -8.83 7.28
C ASP A 169 -6.09 -9.34 8.12
N ALA A 170 -6.45 -8.62 9.19
CA ALA A 170 -7.56 -8.98 10.06
C ALA A 170 -8.93 -8.78 9.37
N ASN A 171 -9.06 -7.76 8.52
CA ASN A 171 -10.21 -7.58 7.63
C ASN A 171 -10.36 -8.77 6.68
N ALA A 172 -9.27 -9.21 6.06
CA ALA A 172 -9.27 -10.38 5.18
C ALA A 172 -9.59 -11.68 5.94
N GLU A 173 -9.08 -11.84 7.16
CA GLU A 173 -9.42 -12.97 8.04
C GLU A 173 -10.90 -12.98 8.42
N PHE A 174 -11.45 -11.83 8.82
CA PHE A 174 -12.88 -11.68 9.06
C PHE A 174 -13.70 -12.07 7.83
N ALA A 175 -13.33 -11.56 6.64
CA ALA A 175 -14.01 -11.86 5.40
C ALA A 175 -13.92 -13.35 5.01
N LYS A 176 -12.76 -14.00 5.25
CA LYS A 176 -12.58 -15.45 5.04
C LYS A 176 -13.55 -16.25 5.92
N ASN A 177 -13.62 -15.88 7.19
CA ASN A 177 -14.38 -16.61 8.20
C ASN A 177 -15.91 -16.39 8.10
N ASN A 178 -16.35 -15.23 7.59
CA ASN A 178 -17.75 -14.82 7.66
C ASN A 178 -18.40 -14.56 6.29
N LEU A 179 -17.63 -14.21 5.26
CA LEU A 179 -18.13 -13.66 3.99
C LEU A 179 -17.72 -14.49 2.75
N ASP A 180 -17.23 -15.71 2.93
CA ASP A 180 -16.74 -16.61 1.86
C ASP A 180 -15.60 -16.01 1.01
N TYR A 181 -14.77 -15.16 1.60
CA TYR A 181 -13.63 -14.57 0.91
C TYR A 181 -12.50 -15.60 0.73
N GLN A 182 -12.17 -15.98 -0.51
CA GLN A 182 -11.12 -16.97 -0.83
C GLN A 182 -9.89 -16.34 -1.50
N ILE A 183 -9.84 -15.02 -1.59
CA ILE A 183 -8.75 -14.30 -2.24
C ILE A 183 -7.59 -14.21 -1.24
N ASN A 184 -6.38 -14.59 -1.69
CA ASN A 184 -5.18 -14.56 -0.85
C ASN A 184 -4.51 -13.18 -0.84
N LYS A 185 -5.25 -12.18 -0.35
CA LYS A 185 -4.82 -10.78 -0.27
C LYS A 185 -5.46 -10.10 0.95
N GLY A 186 -4.82 -9.04 1.45
CA GLY A 186 -5.42 -8.15 2.45
C GLY A 186 -6.63 -7.40 1.90
N LEU A 187 -7.44 -6.82 2.79
CA LEU A 187 -8.67 -6.11 2.43
C LEU A 187 -8.73 -4.76 3.16
N ASP A 188 -8.78 -3.67 2.40
CA ASP A 188 -8.67 -2.30 2.95
C ASP A 188 -9.93 -1.83 3.69
N LEU A 189 -11.10 -2.37 3.33
CA LEU A 189 -12.37 -1.99 3.94
C LEU A 189 -13.26 -3.21 4.21
N VAL A 190 -13.75 -3.32 5.44
CA VAL A 190 -14.92 -4.11 5.81
C VAL A 190 -15.91 -3.19 6.50
N ALA A 191 -17.10 -3.07 5.93
CA ALA A 191 -18.18 -2.27 6.48
C ALA A 191 -19.51 -3.04 6.47
N LYS A 192 -20.47 -2.52 7.22
CA LYS A 192 -21.83 -3.03 7.33
C LYS A 192 -22.79 -1.84 7.25
N VAL A 193 -23.80 -1.95 6.39
CA VAL A 193 -24.95 -1.04 6.34
C VAL A 193 -26.16 -1.86 6.73
N ASP A 194 -26.65 -1.63 7.95
CA ASP A 194 -27.63 -2.47 8.65
C ASP A 194 -27.23 -3.95 8.68
N LYS A 195 -27.70 -4.75 7.72
CA LYS A 195 -27.39 -6.18 7.59
C LYS A 195 -26.58 -6.53 6.34
N LYS A 196 -26.32 -5.54 5.47
CA LYS A 196 -25.57 -5.72 4.22
C LYS A 196 -24.09 -5.51 4.50
N TYR A 197 -23.26 -6.51 4.22
CA TYR A 197 -21.81 -6.34 4.29
C TYR A 197 -21.29 -5.69 3.01
N VAL A 198 -20.25 -4.87 3.17
CA VAL A 198 -19.49 -4.25 2.10
C VAL A 198 -18.02 -4.59 2.32
N ILE A 199 -17.35 -5.04 1.27
CA ILE A 199 -15.90 -5.31 1.28
C ILE A 199 -15.25 -4.50 0.18
N GLY A 200 -14.10 -3.89 0.44
CA GLY A 200 -13.46 -3.01 -0.53
C GLY A 200 -11.94 -3.09 -0.55
N GLU A 201 -11.38 -2.87 -1.74
CA GLU A 201 -9.95 -2.66 -1.96
C GLU A 201 -9.71 -1.25 -2.49
N ALA A 202 -8.70 -0.56 -1.95
CA ALA A 202 -8.37 0.82 -2.28
C ALA A 202 -7.03 0.93 -3.01
N LYS A 203 -6.97 1.78 -4.06
CA LYS A 203 -5.74 1.96 -4.82
C LYS A 203 -5.63 3.33 -5.49
N TRP A 204 -4.47 3.97 -5.32
CA TRP A 204 -4.09 5.14 -6.09
C TRP A 204 -3.38 4.73 -7.40
N ILE A 205 -3.80 5.31 -8.52
CA ILE A 205 -3.25 5.03 -9.85
C ILE A 205 -2.77 6.35 -10.48
N GLY A 206 -1.51 6.70 -10.21
CA GLY A 206 -0.95 8.03 -10.51
C GLY A 206 -0.55 8.30 -11.97
N GLN A 207 -0.13 7.30 -12.75
CA GLN A 207 0.34 7.50 -14.14
C GLN A 207 0.02 6.31 -15.06
N SER A 208 -0.09 6.59 -16.36
CA SER A 208 -0.25 5.56 -17.40
C SER A 208 1.10 4.96 -17.82
N GLY A 209 1.24 3.63 -17.81
CA GLY A 209 2.38 2.89 -18.37
C GLY A 209 3.14 1.99 -17.38
N GLY A 210 3.83 0.96 -17.89
CA GLY A 210 4.70 0.06 -17.11
C GLY A 210 3.98 -1.00 -16.27
N ASN A 211 4.50 -1.30 -15.07
CA ASN A 211 3.89 -2.25 -14.11
C ASN A 211 2.51 -1.79 -13.58
N GLN A 212 2.05 -0.57 -13.89
CA GLN A 212 0.76 -0.02 -13.43
C GLN A 212 -0.45 -0.63 -14.16
N ASP A 213 -0.25 -1.26 -15.32
CA ASP A 213 -1.26 -2.11 -15.95
C ASP A 213 -1.58 -3.35 -15.09
N LYS A 214 -0.60 -3.86 -14.34
CA LYS A 214 -0.85 -4.90 -13.33
C LYS A 214 -1.63 -4.34 -12.15
N SER A 215 -1.46 -3.07 -11.82
CA SER A 215 -2.20 -2.44 -10.72
C SER A 215 -3.71 -2.40 -10.96
N VAL A 216 -4.13 -2.32 -12.23
CA VAL A 216 -5.53 -2.37 -12.66
C VAL A 216 -6.06 -3.81 -12.69
N VAL A 217 -5.23 -4.77 -13.09
CA VAL A 217 -5.54 -6.21 -12.97
C VAL A 217 -5.68 -6.61 -11.49
N ASP A 218 -4.76 -6.14 -10.64
CA ASP A 218 -4.78 -6.37 -9.20
C ASP A 218 -5.97 -5.69 -8.52
N ALA A 219 -6.35 -4.49 -8.98
CA ALA A 219 -7.54 -3.80 -8.47
C ALA A 219 -8.80 -4.61 -8.76
N ASN A 220 -8.94 -5.17 -9.96
CA ASN A 220 -10.11 -5.96 -10.32
C ASN A 220 -10.16 -7.34 -9.68
N LEU A 221 -9.09 -7.78 -9.00
CA LEU A 221 -9.03 -9.09 -8.36
C LEU A 221 -10.22 -9.34 -7.42
N LEU A 222 -10.60 -8.33 -6.62
CA LEU A 222 -11.75 -8.43 -5.73
C LEU A 222 -13.05 -8.67 -6.51
N LEU A 223 -13.36 -7.81 -7.48
CA LEU A 223 -14.60 -7.87 -8.25
C LEU A 223 -14.68 -9.11 -9.15
N ASP A 224 -13.56 -9.53 -9.73
CA ASP A 224 -13.51 -10.65 -10.67
C ASP A 224 -13.58 -12.01 -9.97
N ASN A 225 -13.17 -12.11 -8.69
CA ASN A 225 -13.06 -13.39 -7.98
C ASN A 225 -14.03 -13.54 -6.80
N TYR A 226 -14.60 -12.46 -6.28
CA TYR A 226 -15.60 -12.55 -5.21
C TYR A 226 -17.00 -12.80 -5.79
N THR A 227 -17.49 -14.03 -5.64
CA THR A 227 -18.76 -14.48 -6.24
C THR A 227 -19.87 -14.72 -5.21
N SER A 228 -19.59 -14.57 -3.91
CA SER A 228 -20.58 -14.77 -2.84
C SER A 228 -21.55 -13.59 -2.77
N SER A 229 -22.80 -13.87 -2.41
CA SER A 229 -23.83 -12.84 -2.16
C SER A 229 -23.79 -12.28 -0.74
N LYS A 230 -22.87 -12.75 0.11
CA LYS A 230 -22.77 -12.34 1.52
C LYS A 230 -22.29 -10.90 1.71
N ALA A 231 -21.57 -10.35 0.73
CA ALA A 231 -21.11 -8.97 0.75
C ALA A 231 -21.22 -8.32 -0.63
N ILE A 232 -21.27 -6.99 -0.65
CA ILE A 232 -21.16 -6.18 -1.85
C ILE A 232 -19.68 -5.83 -2.03
N PRO A 233 -18.99 -6.37 -3.04
CA PRO A 233 -17.61 -6.01 -3.30
C PRO A 233 -17.55 -4.65 -4.02
N ILE A 234 -16.63 -3.79 -3.59
CA ILE A 234 -16.40 -2.48 -4.21
C ILE A 234 -14.91 -2.27 -4.49
N ASN A 235 -14.61 -1.65 -5.62
CA ASN A 235 -13.26 -1.14 -5.87
C ASN A 235 -13.22 0.36 -5.64
N ILE A 236 -12.23 0.80 -4.87
CA ILE A 236 -12.00 2.20 -4.55
C ILE A 236 -10.75 2.62 -5.29
N LEU A 237 -10.91 3.32 -6.41
CA LEU A 237 -9.80 3.73 -7.25
C LEU A 237 -9.73 5.24 -7.31
N ASP A 238 -8.53 5.79 -7.31
CA ASP A 238 -8.29 7.21 -7.52
C ASP A 238 -7.12 7.43 -8.47
N GLY A 239 -7.07 8.62 -9.08
CA GLY A 239 -5.99 9.03 -9.97
C GLY A 239 -6.43 9.10 -11.44
N TYR A 240 -5.53 8.78 -12.38
CA TYR A 240 -5.75 9.09 -13.80
C TYR A 240 -6.91 8.31 -14.43
N VAL A 241 -7.38 7.24 -13.78
CA VAL A 241 -8.47 6.39 -14.26
C VAL A 241 -9.77 7.15 -14.52
N TRP A 242 -9.97 8.26 -13.81
CA TRP A 242 -11.15 9.10 -13.90
C TRP A 242 -11.03 10.26 -14.89
N LEU A 243 -9.83 10.58 -15.37
CA LEU A 243 -9.62 11.73 -16.27
C LEU A 243 -10.24 11.49 -17.64
N GLU A 244 -11.10 12.41 -18.09
CA GLU A 244 -11.79 12.29 -19.37
C GLU A 244 -10.81 12.33 -20.55
N THR A 245 -9.73 13.10 -20.43
CA THR A 245 -8.64 13.17 -21.41
C THR A 245 -7.85 11.86 -21.55
N LYS A 246 -8.02 10.92 -20.61
CA LYS A 246 -7.35 9.60 -20.61
C LYS A 246 -8.32 8.44 -20.85
N LYS A 247 -9.60 8.71 -21.14
CA LYS A 247 -10.64 7.67 -21.29
C LYS A 247 -10.30 6.55 -22.26
N ASP A 248 -9.47 6.84 -23.26
CA ASP A 248 -9.08 5.88 -24.30
C ASP A 248 -7.85 5.03 -23.97
N THR A 249 -7.23 5.26 -22.81
CA THR A 249 -6.14 4.42 -22.32
C THR A 249 -6.68 3.13 -21.70
N LYS A 250 -5.85 2.08 -21.66
CA LYS A 250 -6.26 0.72 -21.31
C LYS A 250 -7.03 0.62 -19.98
N ALA A 251 -6.52 1.25 -18.93
CA ALA A 251 -7.10 1.16 -17.60
C ALA A 251 -8.47 1.86 -17.48
N PRO A 252 -8.61 3.17 -17.81
CA PRO A 252 -9.91 3.81 -17.99
C PRO A 252 -10.88 3.02 -18.84
N LYS A 253 -10.47 2.49 -20.01
CA LYS A 253 -11.35 1.69 -20.87
C LYS A 253 -11.92 0.48 -20.14
N VAL A 254 -11.07 -0.29 -19.46
CA VAL A 254 -11.49 -1.49 -18.70
C VAL A 254 -12.41 -1.10 -17.56
N ILE A 255 -12.03 -0.13 -16.73
CA ILE A 255 -12.81 0.30 -15.57
C ILE A 255 -14.17 0.85 -16.00
N ARG A 256 -14.22 1.72 -17.02
CA ARG A 256 -15.46 2.38 -17.46
C ARG A 256 -16.47 1.45 -18.13
N ALA A 257 -16.03 0.27 -18.54
CA ALA A 257 -16.88 -0.77 -19.11
C ALA A 257 -17.48 -1.72 -18.06
N LYS A 258 -17.07 -1.61 -16.79
CA LYS A 258 -17.59 -2.43 -15.69
C LYS A 258 -19.00 -1.99 -15.28
N GLU A 259 -19.79 -2.96 -14.84
CA GLU A 259 -21.13 -2.72 -14.29
C GLU A 259 -21.15 -2.90 -12.76
N GLU A 260 -20.07 -3.43 -12.20
CA GLU A 260 -19.75 -3.54 -10.79
C GLU A 260 -19.47 -2.15 -10.16
N VAL A 261 -19.46 -2.10 -8.82
CA VAL A 261 -19.26 -0.86 -8.08
C VAL A 261 -17.77 -0.51 -8.03
N ILE A 262 -17.40 0.50 -8.81
CA ILE A 262 -16.08 1.12 -8.78
C ILE A 262 -16.26 2.62 -8.55
N LEU A 263 -15.61 3.18 -7.53
CA LEU A 263 -15.74 4.58 -7.16
C LEU A 263 -14.44 5.22 -6.68
N SER A 264 -14.39 6.56 -6.69
CA SER A 264 -13.40 7.35 -5.94
C SER A 264 -13.59 7.19 -4.43
N ALA A 265 -12.51 7.23 -3.64
CA ALA A 265 -12.59 7.19 -2.17
C ALA A 265 -13.47 8.32 -1.59
N LEU A 266 -13.57 9.44 -2.31
CA LEU A 266 -14.40 10.59 -1.95
C LEU A 266 -15.91 10.28 -2.00
N LEU A 267 -16.33 9.20 -2.66
CA LEU A 267 -17.74 8.80 -2.79
C LEU A 267 -18.14 7.64 -1.87
N ILE A 268 -17.24 7.15 -1.01
CA ILE A 268 -17.54 6.03 -0.09
C ILE A 268 -18.71 6.37 0.83
N GLY A 269 -18.74 7.59 1.38
CA GLY A 269 -19.81 8.03 2.27
C GLY A 269 -21.18 7.96 1.58
N ASP A 270 -21.29 8.58 0.40
CA ASP A 270 -22.48 8.56 -0.43
C ASP A 270 -22.91 7.13 -0.80
N PHE A 271 -21.94 6.27 -1.12
CA PHE A 271 -22.22 4.88 -1.45
C PHE A 271 -22.82 4.12 -0.26
N LEU A 272 -22.19 4.21 0.92
CA LEU A 272 -22.69 3.54 2.12
C LEU A 272 -24.08 4.04 2.51
N GLU A 273 -24.33 5.35 2.41
CA GLU A 273 -25.65 5.94 2.66
C GLU A 273 -26.70 5.48 1.64
N SER A 274 -26.32 5.28 0.38
CA SER A 274 -27.25 4.77 -0.65
C SER A 274 -27.74 3.33 -0.43
N LEU A 275 -27.09 2.58 0.46
CA LEU A 275 -27.46 1.20 0.78
C LEU A 275 -28.48 1.09 1.92
N ARG A 276 -28.82 2.20 2.57
CA ARG A 276 -29.90 2.26 3.57
C ARG A 276 -31.27 1.97 2.96
#